data_AF-A0A6G8P1Q3-F1
#
_entry.id   AF-A0A6G8P1Q3-F1
#
_cell.length_a   1.000
_cell.length_b   1.000
_cell.length_c   1.000
_cell.angle_alpha   90.00
_cell.angle_beta   90.00
_cell.angle_gamma   90.00
#
_symmetry.space_group_name_H-M   'P 1'
#
loop_
_entity.id
_entity.type
_entity.pdbx_description
1 polymer ?
#
loop_
_entity_poly.entity_id
_entity_poly.type
_entity_poly.pdbx_seq_one_letter_code
_entity_poly.pdbx_strand_id
1 'polypeptide(L)'
;MTCDHSSTNCMCPFAFTEASERVQNYGCLPTPHEIVTMRTEFGKTWACHDDTTKPCIGAIRHLKEHRLPHKVVDSDLLTDRSDWHLYASSTSEHTA
;
A
#
# COMPACT_ATOMS: atom_id res chain seq x y z
N MET A 1 0.37 14.39 -7.07
CA MET A 1 1.78 14.18 -7.46
C MET A 1 1.90 12.98 -8.40
N THR A 2 2.87 13.01 -9.31
CA THR A 2 3.32 11.83 -10.07
C THR A 2 4.73 11.53 -9.60
N CYS A 3 4.99 10.32 -9.09
CA CYS A 3 6.34 9.91 -8.69
C CYS A 3 7.13 9.39 -9.89
N ASP A 4 8.41 9.77 -9.97
CA ASP A 4 9.33 9.24 -10.97
C ASP A 4 9.91 7.91 -10.50
N HIS A 5 9.38 6.79 -11.00
CA HIS A 5 9.87 5.45 -10.67
C HIS A 5 11.23 5.12 -11.30
N SER A 6 11.76 5.96 -12.19
CA SER A 6 13.13 5.81 -12.71
C SER A 6 14.20 6.41 -11.78
N SER A 7 13.78 7.23 -10.81
CA SER A 7 14.67 7.80 -9.80
C SER A 7 15.00 6.79 -8.71
N THR A 8 16.30 6.61 -8.43
CA THR A 8 16.79 5.77 -7.31
C THR A 8 16.37 6.29 -5.93
N ASN A 9 15.96 7.55 -5.84
CA ASN A 9 15.46 8.17 -4.61
C ASN A 9 13.93 8.07 -4.45
N CYS A 10 13.23 7.41 -5.37
CA CYS A 10 11.78 7.26 -5.29
C CYS A 10 11.38 6.36 -4.12
N MET A 11 10.64 6.89 -3.15
CA MET A 11 10.22 6.18 -1.94
C MET A 11 8.88 5.44 -2.11
N CYS A 12 8.27 5.47 -3.29
CA CYS A 12 6.99 4.80 -3.55
C CYS A 12 7.11 3.29 -3.26
N PRO A 13 6.19 2.67 -2.50
CA PRO A 13 6.27 1.24 -2.18
C PRO A 13 6.38 0.34 -3.42
N PHE A 14 5.75 0.76 -4.53
CA PHE A 14 5.76 0.05 -5.81
C PHE A 14 6.85 0.51 -6.80
N ALA A 15 7.85 1.26 -6.33
CA ALA A 15 9.04 1.61 -7.12
C ALA A 15 10.21 0.62 -6.93
N PHE A 16 10.22 -0.14 -5.82
CA PHE A 16 11.25 -1.16 -5.55
C PHE A 16 12.70 -0.65 -5.64
N THR A 17 12.93 0.58 -5.18
CA THR A 17 14.26 1.17 -5.06
C THR A 17 14.81 0.95 -3.64
N GLU A 18 16.12 1.12 -3.47
CA GLU A 18 16.76 1.14 -2.14
C GLU A 18 16.12 2.18 -1.20
N ALA A 19 15.73 3.35 -1.73
CA ALA A 19 15.07 4.37 -0.93
C ALA A 19 13.68 3.92 -0.47
N SER A 20 12.94 3.22 -1.33
CA SER A 20 11.63 2.63 -1.03
C SER A 20 11.74 1.52 0.03
N GLU A 21 12.69 0.60 -0.14
CA GLU A 21 12.93 -0.48 0.83
C GLU A 21 13.34 0.09 2.20
N ARG A 22 14.23 1.09 2.21
CA ARG A 22 14.68 1.72 3.46
C ARG A 22 13.54 2.36 4.24
N VAL A 23 12.63 3.08 3.59
CA VAL A 23 11.49 3.71 4.30
C VAL A 23 10.46 2.69 4.79
N GLN A 24 10.33 1.55 4.10
CA GLN A 24 9.51 0.44 4.55
C GLN A 24 10.11 -0.23 5.80
N ASN A 25 11.42 -0.50 5.78
CA ASN A 25 12.15 -1.08 6.91
C ASN A 25 12.16 -0.17 8.16
N TYR A 26 12.02 1.14 7.98
CA TYR A 26 11.84 2.09 9.09
C TYR A 26 10.38 2.24 9.55
N GLY A 27 9.43 1.52 8.94
CA GLY A 27 8.01 1.61 9.25
C GLY A 27 7.36 2.94 8.83
N CYS A 28 8.02 3.73 7.97
CA CYS A 28 7.46 5.00 7.49
C CYS A 28 6.37 4.79 6.45
N LEU A 29 6.47 3.72 5.65
CA LEU A 29 5.50 3.33 4.64
C LEU A 29 5.26 1.82 4.69
N PRO A 30 4.07 1.34 4.31
CA PRO A 30 3.82 -0.08 4.19
C PRO A 30 4.59 -0.68 3.01
N THR A 31 4.93 -1.97 3.16
CA THR A 31 5.43 -2.80 2.08
C THR A 31 4.34 -3.09 1.04
N PRO A 32 4.71 -3.46 -0.21
CA PRO A 32 3.74 -3.93 -1.20
C PRO A 32 2.87 -5.09 -0.70
N HIS A 33 3.45 -6.00 0.08
CA HIS A 33 2.72 -7.12 0.68
C HIS A 33 1.64 -6.61 1.64
N GLU A 34 1.98 -5.73 2.58
CA GLU A 34 1.01 -5.15 3.52
C GLU A 34 -0.08 -4.37 2.79
N ILE A 35 0.25 -3.60 1.74
CA ILE A 35 -0.76 -2.90 0.92
C ILE A 35 -1.72 -3.90 0.24
N VAL A 36 -1.22 -5.03 -0.22
CA VAL A 36 -2.06 -6.11 -0.78
C VAL A 36 -2.95 -6.68 0.33
N THR A 37 -2.40 -7.02 1.49
CA THR A 37 -3.16 -7.52 2.66
C THR A 37 -4.29 -6.56 3.07
N MET A 38 -3.99 -5.26 3.18
CA MET A 38 -5.00 -4.22 3.45
C MET A 38 -6.20 -4.35 2.52
N ARG A 39 -5.95 -4.58 1.23
CA ARG A 39 -7.00 -4.69 0.23
C ARG A 39 -7.71 -6.03 0.25
N THR A 40 -6.96 -7.13 0.32
CA THR A 40 -7.52 -8.47 0.13
C THR A 40 -8.21 -9.02 1.36
N GLU A 41 -7.78 -8.60 2.55
CA GLU A 41 -8.32 -9.10 3.83
C GLU A 41 -9.23 -8.08 4.50
N PHE A 42 -8.85 -6.80 4.49
CA PHE A 42 -9.59 -5.74 5.19
C PHE A 42 -10.41 -4.85 4.26
N GLY A 43 -10.34 -5.08 2.94
CA GLY A 43 -11.03 -4.29 1.94
C GLY A 43 -10.50 -2.87 1.75
N LYS A 44 -9.48 -2.44 2.49
CA LYS A 44 -8.94 -1.09 2.52
C LYS A 44 -8.06 -0.79 1.32
N THR A 45 -8.13 0.43 0.82
CA THR A 45 -7.37 0.87 -0.36
C THR A 45 -6.33 1.91 0.04
N TRP A 46 -5.09 1.68 -0.38
CA TRP A 46 -3.99 2.63 -0.21
C TRP A 46 -4.11 3.80 -1.21
N ALA A 47 -3.96 5.03 -0.73
CA ALA A 47 -3.96 6.24 -1.53
C ALA A 47 -2.67 6.38 -2.35
N CYS A 48 -2.75 7.09 -3.47
CA CYS A 48 -1.56 7.50 -4.18
C CYS A 48 -0.95 8.71 -3.46
N HIS A 49 0.09 8.47 -2.65
CA HIS A 49 0.72 9.49 -1.80
C HIS A 49 -0.24 9.95 -0.70
N ASP A 50 -0.39 11.25 -0.51
CA ASP A 50 -1.28 11.88 0.47
C ASP A 50 -2.67 12.23 -0.11
N ASP A 51 -2.94 11.91 -1.38
CA ASP A 51 -4.20 12.21 -2.06
C ASP A 51 -5.24 11.11 -1.80
N THR A 52 -6.05 11.29 -0.76
CA THR A 52 -7.12 10.36 -0.36
C THR A 52 -8.24 10.22 -1.39
N THR A 53 -8.25 10.99 -2.48
CA THR A 53 -9.25 10.86 -3.56
C THR A 53 -8.78 9.94 -4.68
N LYS A 54 -7.51 9.51 -4.68
CA LYS A 54 -6.92 8.70 -5.74
C LYS A 54 -6.31 7.41 -5.21
N PRO A 55 -6.74 6.22 -5.70
CA PRO A 55 -6.12 4.97 -5.31
C PRO A 55 -4.69 4.87 -5.85
N CYS A 56 -3.83 4.18 -5.11
CA CYS A 56 -2.46 3.91 -5.51
C CYS A 56 -2.43 3.09 -6.81
N ILE A 57 -1.94 3.72 -7.90
CA ILE A 57 -1.90 3.09 -9.22
C ILE A 57 -1.02 1.83 -9.20
N GLY A 58 0.10 1.86 -8.47
CA GLY A 58 1.00 0.72 -8.29
C GLY A 58 0.28 -0.49 -7.65
N ALA A 59 -0.46 -0.24 -6.57
CA ALA A 59 -1.25 -1.27 -5.90
C ALA A 59 -2.33 -1.84 -6.81
N ILE A 60 -3.11 -0.97 -7.47
CA ILE A 60 -4.19 -1.41 -8.38
C ILE A 60 -3.64 -2.23 -9.54
N ARG A 61 -2.50 -1.84 -10.12
CA ARG A 61 -1.82 -2.62 -11.17
C ARG A 61 -1.39 -3.98 -10.64
N HIS A 62 -0.70 -4.02 -9.50
CA HIS A 62 -0.24 -5.27 -8.90
C HIS A 62 -1.40 -6.23 -8.62
N LEU A 63 -2.50 -5.74 -8.03
CA LEU A 63 -3.70 -6.53 -7.77
C LEU A 63 -4.32 -7.08 -9.06
N LYS A 64 -4.39 -6.28 -10.13
CA LYS A 64 -4.91 -6.73 -11.43
C LYS A 64 -4.04 -7.83 -12.05
N GLU A 65 -2.72 -7.64 -12.05
CA GLU A 65 -1.75 -8.61 -12.58
C GLU A 65 -1.86 -9.97 -11.88
N HIS A 66 -2.12 -9.97 -10.57
CA HIS A 66 -2.27 -11.17 -9.75
C HIS A 66 -3.73 -11.66 -9.62
N ARG A 67 -4.68 -11.07 -10.36
CA ARG A 67 -6.12 -11.40 -10.32
C ARG A 67 -6.74 -11.29 -8.92
N LEU A 68 -6.26 -10.36 -8.12
CA LEU A 68 -6.74 -10.06 -6.78
C LEU A 68 -7.86 -8.97 -6.80
N PRO A 69 -8.64 -8.84 -5.71
CA PRO A 69 -9.62 -7.77 -5.54
C PRO A 69 -9.00 -6.38 -5.76
N HIS A 70 -9.37 -5.71 -6.85
CA HIS A 70 -8.80 -4.41 -7.25
C HIS A 70 -9.84 -3.30 -7.46
N LYS A 71 -11.14 -3.61 -7.31
CA LYS A 71 -12.20 -2.60 -7.42
C LYS A 71 -12.18 -1.75 -6.15
N VAL A 72 -11.92 -0.45 -6.30
CA VAL A 72 -11.98 0.51 -5.20
C VAL A 72 -13.44 0.69 -4.79
N VAL A 73 -13.73 0.42 -3.52
CA VAL A 73 -15.07 0.54 -2.92
C VAL A 73 -15.09 1.47 -1.71
N ASP A 74 -13.91 1.86 -1.23
CA ASP A 74 -13.74 2.73 -0.06
C ASP A 74 -13.83 4.20 -0.47
N SER A 75 -14.54 5.00 0.34
CA SER A 75 -14.52 6.47 0.23
C SER A 75 -13.29 7.09 0.88
N ASP A 76 -12.74 6.42 1.90
CA ASP A 76 -11.61 6.91 2.71
C ASP A 76 -10.39 6.04 2.47
N LEU A 77 -9.48 6.53 1.63
CA LEU A 77 -8.23 5.83 1.30
C LEU A 77 -7.17 6.02 2.39
N LEU A 78 -6.42 4.96 2.68
CA LEU A 78 -5.34 4.98 3.67
C LEU A 78 -4.12 5.76 3.14
N THR A 79 -3.48 6.51 4.02
CA THR A 79 -2.21 7.21 3.78
C THR A 79 -1.20 6.87 4.88
N ASP A 80 0.02 7.41 4.78
CA ASP A 80 1.06 7.36 5.83
C ASP A 80 0.61 7.98 7.16
N ARG A 81 -0.43 8.82 7.15
CA ARG A 81 -1.03 9.45 8.33
C ARG A 81 -2.22 8.68 8.92
N SER A 82 -2.62 7.58 8.28
CA SER A 82 -3.69 6.72 8.77
C SER A 82 -3.16 5.68 9.75
N ASP A 83 -4.05 5.04 10.51
CA ASP A 83 -3.74 3.85 11.29
C ASP A 83 -3.60 2.59 10.41
N TRP A 84 -2.85 2.69 9.32
CA TRP A 84 -2.73 1.63 8.31
C TRP A 84 -2.11 0.33 8.87
N HIS A 85 -1.28 0.45 9.89
CA HIS A 85 -0.63 -0.67 10.58
C HIS A 85 -1.65 -1.66 11.18
N LEU A 86 -2.87 -1.22 11.50
CA LEU A 86 -3.96 -2.09 11.97
C LEU A 86 -4.45 -3.09 10.90
N TYR A 87 -4.11 -2.84 9.64
CA TYR A 87 -4.53 -3.62 8.47
C TYR A 87 -3.34 -4.25 7.73
N ALA A 88 -2.14 -4.15 8.29
CA ALA A 88 -0.89 -4.56 7.64
C ALA A 88 -0.54 -6.04 7.89
N SER A 89 -1.05 -6.64 8.97
CA SER A 89 -0.85 -8.05 9.30
C SER A 89 -2.12 -8.85 9.08
N SER A 90 -1.97 -10.06 8.54
CA SER A 90 -3.07 -11.01 8.53
C SER A 90 -3.40 -11.47 9.95
N THR A 91 -4.69 -11.47 10.29
CA THR A 91 -5.16 -12.02 11.57
C THR A 91 -4.91 -13.53 11.59
N SER A 92 -3.75 -13.94 12.09
CA SER A 92 -3.63 -15.21 12.78
C SER A 92 -4.21 -15.01 14.17
N GLU A 93 -5.52 -15.24 14.32
CA GLU A 93 -6.15 -15.35 15.63
C GLU A 93 -5.38 -16.40 16.44
N HIS A 94 -4.56 -15.95 17.39
CA HIS A 94 -4.17 -16.77 18.54
C HIS A 94 -5.42 -16.88 19.42
N THR A 95 -6.28 -17.83 19.08
CA THR A 95 -7.18 -18.45 20.06
C THR A 95 -6.46 -19.67 20.63
N ALA A 96 -5.84 -19.49 21.79
CA ALA A 96 -5.53 -20.55 22.73
C ALA A 96 -5.60 -19.99 24.16
#